data_AF-A0A267THB2-F1
#
_entry.id   AF-A0A267THB2-F1
#
_cell.length_a   1.000
_cell.length_b   1.000
_cell.length_c   1.000
_cell.angle_alpha   90.00
_cell.angle_beta   90.00
_cell.angle_gamma   90.00
#
_symmetry.space_group_name_H-M   'P 1'
#
loop_
_entity.id
_entity.type
_entity.pdbx_description
1 polymer ?
#
loop_
_entity_poly.entity_id
_entity_poly.type
_entity_poly.pdbx_seq_one_letter_code
_entity_poly.pdbx_strand_id
1 'polypeptide(L)'
;MKLFATIRNTFHEYRGVIHNFVALAFLQATNLLIPLLLIPLLLQRIGLAQYGIVALAQSTMLYFYVWVDYGFSLSAVKTLSEKHRQQEDLSQLFYEVSLSKIILLILGFGILLVIIPLHPAFTHNTKLILGSYMMVVGQALLPIWFFKALKKCLGLLTPIFAQKSLVFA
;
A
#
# COMPACT_ATOMS: atom_id res chain seq x y z
N MET A 1 -17.26 26.33 35.19
CA MET A 1 -16.44 25.16 35.62
C MET A 1 -16.27 24.07 34.53
N LYS A 2 -17.23 23.86 33.60
CA LYS A 2 -17.07 22.89 32.48
C LYS A 2 -16.03 23.30 31.41
N LEU A 3 -15.81 24.61 31.20
CA LEU A 3 -14.92 25.13 30.15
C LEU A 3 -13.44 24.72 30.33
N PHE A 4 -12.94 24.72 31.57
CA PHE A 4 -11.55 24.37 31.88
C PHE A 4 -11.26 22.87 31.72
N ALA A 5 -12.26 22.01 31.94
CA ALA A 5 -12.16 20.58 31.72
C ALA A 5 -12.11 20.23 30.23
N THR A 6 -12.86 20.94 29.39
CA THR A 6 -12.83 20.79 27.93
C THR A 6 -11.46 21.17 27.36
N ILE A 7 -10.89 22.31 27.77
CA ILE A 7 -9.56 22.77 27.30
C ILE A 7 -8.45 21.77 27.67
N ARG A 8 -8.49 21.21 28.89
CA ARG A 8 -7.50 20.21 29.34
C ARG A 8 -7.60 18.89 28.59
N ASN A 9 -8.81 18.46 28.19
CA ASN A 9 -9.00 17.22 27.44
C ASN A 9 -8.51 17.36 25.99
N THR A 10 -8.73 18.52 25.36
CA THR A 10 -8.24 18.81 24.01
C THR A 10 -6.70 18.82 23.94
N PHE A 11 -6.02 19.30 24.98
CA PHE A 11 -4.55 19.32 25.03
C PHE A 11 -3.93 17.91 25.08
N HIS A 12 -4.62 16.94 25.71
CA HIS A 12 -4.15 15.55 25.78
C HIS A 12 -4.36 14.79 24.45
N GLU A 13 -5.43 15.09 23.71
CA GLU A 13 -5.63 14.58 22.34
C GLU A 13 -4.55 15.08 21.37
N TYR A 14 -4.20 16.37 21.43
CA TYR A 14 -3.17 16.95 20.54
C TYR A 14 -1.79 16.30 20.71
N ARG A 15 -1.40 15.92 21.94
CA ARG A 15 -0.13 15.25 22.20
C ARG A 15 -0.06 13.87 21.51
N GLY A 16 -1.17 13.13 21.49
CA GLY A 16 -1.27 11.85 20.80
C GLY A 16 -1.21 11.99 19.27
N VAL A 17 -1.87 13.00 18.72
CA VAL A 17 -1.86 13.30 17.28
C VAL A 17 -0.46 13.71 16.80
N ILE A 18 0.26 14.56 17.56
CA ILE A 18 1.62 14.97 17.23
C ILE A 18 2.59 13.79 17.29
N HIS A 19 2.48 12.94 18.32
CA HIS A 19 3.33 11.76 18.42
C HIS A 19 3.11 10.79 17.24
N ASN A 20 1.85 10.56 16.86
CA ASN A 20 1.52 9.73 15.70
C ASN A 20 2.00 10.36 14.39
N PHE A 21 1.87 11.69 14.24
CA PHE A 21 2.36 12.41 13.07
C PHE A 21 3.88 12.28 12.92
N VAL A 22 4.64 12.45 14.01
CA VAL A 22 6.10 12.29 14.00
C VAL A 22 6.50 10.86 13.69
N ALA A 23 5.82 9.86 14.27
CA ALA A 23 6.06 8.45 13.96
C ALA A 23 5.80 8.14 12.48
N LEU A 24 4.70 8.66 11.91
CA LEU A 24 4.37 8.53 10.49
C LEU A 24 5.36 9.28 9.59
N ALA A 25 5.81 10.46 10.00
CA ALA A 25 6.81 11.25 9.26
C ALA A 25 8.16 10.53 9.20
N PHE A 26 8.62 9.95 10.31
CA PHE A 26 9.84 9.15 10.35
C PHE A 26 9.75 7.89 9.49
N LEU A 27 8.59 7.22 9.52
CA LEU A 27 8.28 6.11 8.62
C LEU A 27 8.36 6.53 7.15
N GLN A 28 7.78 7.68 6.81
CA GLN A 28 7.80 8.19 5.44
C GLN A 28 9.21 8.59 5.01
N ALA A 29 10.01 9.17 5.91
CA ALA A 29 11.41 9.48 5.66
C ALA A 29 12.21 8.20 5.36
N THR A 30 12.03 7.15 6.16
CA THR A 30 12.66 5.85 5.92
C THR A 30 12.29 5.26 4.55
N ASN A 31 11.02 5.38 4.14
CA ASN A 31 10.54 4.89 2.85
C ASN A 31 11.18 5.61 1.65
N LEU A 32 11.69 6.81 1.85
CA LEU A 32 12.36 7.60 0.81
C LEU A 32 13.88 7.45 0.88
N LEU A 33 14.45 7.49 2.09
CA LEU A 33 15.89 7.39 2.31
C LEU A 33 16.45 6.01 1.96
N ILE A 34 15.73 4.92 2.29
CA ILE A 34 16.19 3.57 2.01
C ILE A 34 16.37 3.33 0.50
N PRO A 35 15.37 3.55 -0.38
CA PRO A 35 15.56 3.40 -1.81
C PRO A 35 16.69 4.29 -2.35
N LEU A 36 16.82 5.51 -1.83
CA LEU A 36 17.87 6.43 -2.25
C LEU A 36 19.28 5.90 -1.95
N LEU A 37 19.47 5.28 -0.78
CA LEU A 37 20.73 4.62 -0.41
C LEU A 37 20.98 3.31 -1.16
N LEU A 38 19.92 2.61 -1.57
CA LEU A 38 20.04 1.38 -2.36
C LEU A 38 20.47 1.65 -3.80
N ILE A 39 20.09 2.79 -4.39
CA ILE A 39 20.49 3.16 -5.77
C ILE A 39 21.99 3.01 -6.01
N PRO A 40 22.91 3.65 -5.26
CA PRO A 40 24.34 3.54 -5.52
C PRO A 40 24.85 2.09 -5.37
N LEU A 41 24.32 1.33 -4.43
CA LEU A 41 24.68 -0.08 -4.23
C LEU A 41 24.22 -0.97 -5.40
N LEU A 42 23.00 -0.76 -5.88
CA LEU A 42 22.44 -1.50 -7.02
C LEU A 42 23.16 -1.13 -8.32
N LEU A 43 23.53 0.13 -8.50
CA LEU A 43 24.30 0.59 -9.65
C LEU A 43 25.70 -0.03 -9.68
N GLN A 44 26.37 -0.14 -8.53
CA GLN A 44 27.69 -0.78 -8.44
C GLN A 44 27.65 -2.29 -8.69
N ARG A 45 26.58 -2.97 -8.27
CA ARG A 45 26.48 -4.45 -8.37
C ARG A 45 25.91 -4.94 -9.69
N ILE A 46 24.83 -4.32 -10.16
CA ILE A 46 24.01 -4.82 -11.28
C ILE A 46 24.22 -3.95 -12.54
N GLY A 47 24.76 -2.73 -12.38
CA GLY A 47 24.97 -1.78 -13.46
C GLY A 47 23.74 -0.96 -13.80
N LEU A 48 23.96 0.18 -14.48
CA LEU A 48 22.93 1.16 -14.80
C LEU A 48 21.81 0.61 -15.69
N ALA A 49 22.17 -0.19 -16.71
CA ALA A 49 21.21 -0.75 -17.66
C ALA A 49 20.18 -1.65 -16.97
N GLN A 50 20.62 -2.46 -16.01
CA GLN A 50 19.77 -3.46 -15.36
C GLN A 50 18.91 -2.83 -14.27
N TYR A 51 19.46 -1.83 -13.56
CA TYR A 51 18.67 -0.99 -12.67
C TYR A 51 17.54 -0.28 -13.42
N GLY A 52 17.79 0.21 -14.64
CA GLY A 52 16.77 0.84 -15.48
C GLY A 52 15.58 -0.08 -15.77
N ILE A 53 15.83 -1.36 -16.06
CA ILE A 53 14.78 -2.37 -16.30
C ILE A 53 13.99 -2.64 -15.01
N VAL A 54 14.67 -2.77 -13.86
CA VAL A 54 14.02 -2.97 -12.56
C VAL A 54 13.16 -1.76 -12.18
N ALA A 55 13.67 -0.55 -12.38
CA ALA A 55 12.94 0.68 -12.09
C ALA A 55 11.71 0.84 -12.99
N LEU A 56 11.81 0.47 -14.28
CA LEU A 56 10.67 0.40 -15.20
C LEU A 56 9.63 -0.62 -14.71
N ALA A 57 10.07 -1.84 -14.38
CA ALA A 57 9.19 -2.88 -13.86
C ALA A 57 8.44 -2.40 -12.61
N GLN A 58 9.17 -1.84 -11.64
CA GLN A 58 8.61 -1.31 -10.39
C GLN A 58 7.59 -0.20 -10.65
N SER A 59 7.91 0.74 -11.55
CA SER A 59 7.00 1.84 -11.90
C SER A 59 5.73 1.31 -12.58
N THR A 60 5.85 0.33 -13.48
CA THR A 60 4.70 -0.33 -14.11
C THR A 60 3.83 -1.05 -13.06
N MET A 61 4.44 -1.79 -12.12
CA MET A 61 3.70 -2.45 -11.05
C MET A 61 3.00 -1.45 -10.12
N LEU A 62 3.59 -0.27 -9.89
CA LEU A 62 2.96 0.79 -9.11
C LEU A 62 1.66 1.27 -9.77
N TYR A 63 1.63 1.43 -11.09
CA TYR A 63 0.40 1.78 -11.80
C TYR A 63 -0.68 0.69 -11.66
N PHE A 64 -0.31 -0.59 -11.78
CA PHE A 64 -1.26 -1.69 -11.55
C PHE A 64 -1.78 -1.71 -10.12
N TYR A 65 -0.91 -1.48 -9.14
CA TYR A 65 -1.32 -1.39 -7.73
C TYR A 65 -2.34 -0.26 -7.52
N VAL A 66 -2.06 0.94 -8.04
CA VAL A 66 -3.00 2.07 -7.95
C VAL A 66 -4.32 1.73 -8.62
N TRP A 67 -4.30 1.06 -9.76
CA TRP A 67 -5.50 0.66 -10.48
C TRP A 67 -6.35 -0.37 -9.73
N VAL A 68 -5.72 -1.37 -9.10
CA VAL A 68 -6.42 -2.39 -8.29
C VAL A 68 -6.97 -1.81 -6.97
N ASP A 69 -6.26 -0.87 -6.35
CA ASP A 69 -6.71 -0.21 -5.12
C ASP A 69 -7.65 0.98 -5.38
N TYR A 70 -7.82 1.39 -6.65
CA TYR A 70 -8.49 2.62 -7.03
C TYR A 70 -9.92 2.67 -6.49
N GLY A 71 -10.25 3.75 -5.79
CA GLY A 71 -11.60 4.01 -5.30
C GLY A 71 -12.04 3.18 -4.09
N PHE A 72 -11.52 1.96 -3.87
CA PHE A 72 -11.94 1.13 -2.73
C PHE A 72 -11.51 1.71 -1.39
N SER A 73 -10.29 2.26 -1.31
CA SER A 73 -9.77 2.83 -0.07
C SER A 73 -10.48 4.10 0.38
N LEU A 74 -11.18 4.81 -0.51
CA LEU A 74 -12.01 5.98 -0.18
C LEU A 74 -13.50 5.64 -0.11
N SER A 75 -14.01 4.91 -1.10
CA SER A 75 -15.43 4.56 -1.23
C SER A 75 -15.86 3.59 -0.13
N ALA A 76 -15.10 2.51 0.10
CA ALA A 76 -15.47 1.53 1.12
C ALA A 76 -15.41 2.14 2.53
N VAL A 77 -14.41 2.98 2.82
CA VAL A 77 -14.31 3.72 4.10
C VAL A 77 -15.46 4.69 4.30
N LYS A 78 -15.90 5.38 3.23
CA LYS A 78 -17.06 6.28 3.28
C LYS A 78 -18.35 5.51 3.56
N THR A 79 -18.62 4.44 2.81
CA THR A 79 -19.80 3.58 3.02
C THR A 79 -19.85 2.98 4.41
N LEU A 80 -18.70 2.55 4.95
CA LEU A 80 -18.56 2.07 6.33
C LEU A 80 -18.80 3.15 7.39
N SER A 81 -18.46 4.40 7.10
CA SER A 81 -18.64 5.51 8.04
C SER A 81 -20.09 5.99 8.09
N GLU A 82 -20.82 5.88 6.97
CA GLU A 82 -22.23 6.26 6.83
C GLU A 82 -23.18 5.16 7.33
N LYS A 83 -22.88 3.88 7.07
CA LYS A 83 -23.65 2.74 7.59
C LYS A 83 -23.19 2.39 9.00
N HIS A 84 -24.04 2.62 9.99
CA HIS A 84 -23.76 2.33 11.40
C HIS A 84 -23.45 0.84 11.66
N ARG A 85 -22.17 0.51 11.85
CA ARG A 85 -21.52 -0.52 12.71
C ARG A 85 -22.25 -1.82 13.09
N GLN A 86 -23.21 -2.33 12.33
CA GLN A 86 -23.68 -3.71 12.49
C GLN A 86 -22.65 -4.67 11.89
N GLN A 87 -22.34 -5.77 12.59
CA GLN A 87 -21.28 -6.71 12.17
C GLN A 87 -21.57 -7.38 10.81
N GLU A 88 -22.84 -7.54 10.46
CA GLU A 88 -23.27 -8.16 9.20
C GLU A 88 -22.99 -7.26 7.98
N ASP A 89 -23.16 -5.95 8.10
CA ASP A 89 -22.82 -4.99 7.03
C ASP A 89 -21.31 -4.94 6.77
N LEU A 90 -20.49 -5.20 7.79
CA LEU A 90 -19.03 -5.19 7.69
C LEU A 90 -18.49 -6.37 6.91
N SER A 91 -19.01 -7.57 7.18
CA SER A 91 -18.59 -8.79 6.49
C SER A 91 -19.00 -8.75 5.03
N GLN A 92 -20.23 -8.31 4.74
CA GLN A 92 -20.71 -8.19 3.36
C GLN A 92 -19.85 -7.22 2.53
N LEU A 93 -19.58 -6.02 3.06
CA LEU A 93 -18.74 -5.05 2.36
C LEU A 93 -17.30 -5.55 2.18
N PHE A 94 -16.76 -6.29 3.14
CA PHE A 94 -15.44 -6.92 3.01
C PHE A 94 -15.40 -7.91 1.84
N TYR A 95 -16.40 -8.77 1.72
CA TYR A 95 -16.48 -9.75 0.63
C TYR A 95 -16.65 -9.06 -0.73
N GLU A 96 -17.55 -8.08 -0.84
CA GLU A 96 -17.80 -7.35 -2.09
C GLU A 96 -16.53 -6.64 -2.61
N VAL A 97 -15.81 -5.95 -1.73
CA VAL A 97 -14.56 -5.26 -2.09
C VAL A 97 -13.46 -6.26 -2.41
N SER A 98 -13.33 -7.34 -1.63
CA SER A 98 -12.28 -8.34 -1.86
C SER A 98 -12.48 -9.07 -3.18
N LEU A 99 -13.72 -9.45 -3.52
CA LEU A 99 -14.04 -10.07 -4.82
C LEU A 99 -13.76 -9.10 -5.98
N SER A 100 -14.14 -7.83 -5.83
CA SER A 100 -13.86 -6.80 -6.84
C SER A 100 -12.36 -6.64 -7.09
N LYS A 101 -11.55 -6.64 -6.03
CA LYS A 101 -10.08 -6.59 -6.13
C LYS A 101 -9.48 -7.81 -6.83
N ILE A 102 -10.01 -9.01 -6.58
CA ILE A 102 -9.57 -10.23 -7.26
C ILE A 102 -9.87 -10.16 -8.76
N ILE A 103 -11.05 -9.69 -9.15
CA ILE A 103 -11.41 -9.51 -10.57
C ILE A 103 -10.45 -8.52 -11.23
N LEU A 104 -10.18 -7.38 -10.59
CA LEU A 104 -9.21 -6.40 -11.09
C LEU A 104 -7.80 -7.00 -11.18
N LEU A 105 -7.34 -7.77 -10.19
CA LEU A 105 -6.04 -8.45 -10.27
C LEU A 105 -5.94 -9.39 -11.46
N ILE A 106 -6.99 -10.15 -11.77
CA ILE A 106 -6.98 -11.07 -12.92
C ILE A 106 -6.95 -10.27 -14.23
N LEU A 107 -7.77 -9.22 -14.34
CA LEU A 107 -7.78 -8.33 -15.50
C LEU A 107 -6.42 -7.63 -15.69
N GLY A 108 -5.80 -7.16 -14.61
CA GLY A 108 -4.49 -6.53 -14.61
C GLY A 108 -3.39 -7.47 -15.07
N PHE A 109 -3.46 -8.74 -14.66
CA PHE A 109 -2.53 -9.76 -15.11
C PHE A 109 -2.70 -10.03 -16.61
N GLY A 110 -3.94 -10.08 -17.10
CA GLY A 110 -4.23 -10.19 -18.53
C GLY A 110 -3.66 -9.01 -19.33
N ILE A 111 -3.84 -7.78 -18.83
CA ILE A 111 -3.26 -6.57 -19.45
C ILE A 111 -1.72 -6.66 -19.46
N LEU A 112 -1.11 -7.09 -18.35
CA LEU A 112 0.35 -7.25 -18.28
C LEU A 112 0.87 -8.23 -19.33
N LEU A 113 0.19 -9.36 -19.54
CA LEU A 113 0.56 -10.35 -20.56
C LEU A 113 0.52 -9.76 -21.98
N VAL A 114 -0.40 -8.83 -22.26
CA VAL A 114 -0.46 -8.11 -23.54
C VAL A 114 0.65 -7.06 -23.65
N ILE A 115 1.05 -6.42 -22.54
CA ILE A 115 2.11 -5.40 -22.53
C ILE A 115 3.50 -6.00 -22.73
N ILE A 116 3.77 -7.19 -22.20
CA ILE A 116 5.09 -7.85 -22.29
C ILE A 116 5.63 -7.90 -23.74
N PRO A 117 4.89 -8.40 -24.76
CA PRO A 117 5.37 -8.46 -26.14
C PRO A 117 5.51 -7.10 -26.82
N LEU A 118 4.85 -6.06 -26.32
CA LEU A 118 4.89 -4.72 -26.92
C LEU A 118 6.20 -3.97 -26.65
N HIS A 119 6.97 -4.39 -25.64
CA HIS A 119 8.21 -3.71 -25.27
C HIS A 119 9.41 -4.66 -25.23
N PRO A 120 10.46 -4.44 -26.05
CA PRO A 120 11.64 -5.31 -26.10
C PRO A 120 12.36 -5.50 -24.76
N ALA A 121 12.36 -4.47 -23.91
CA ALA A 121 12.93 -4.56 -22.57
C ALA A 121 12.17 -5.55 -21.67
N PHE A 122 10.85 -5.68 -21.88
CA PHE A 122 9.99 -6.58 -21.10
C PHE A 122 10.05 -8.01 -21.65
N THR A 123 10.11 -8.19 -22.97
CA THR A 123 10.26 -9.52 -23.56
C THR A 123 11.55 -10.20 -23.12
N HIS A 124 12.67 -9.48 -23.17
CA HIS A 124 13.97 -10.00 -22.74
C HIS A 124 13.99 -10.35 -21.24
N ASN A 125 13.18 -9.65 -20.43
CA ASN A 125 13.14 -9.82 -18.97
C ASN A 125 11.79 -10.34 -18.47
N THR A 126 11.10 -11.16 -19.28
CA THR A 126 9.73 -11.62 -19.02
C THR A 126 9.57 -12.25 -17.63
N LYS A 127 10.55 -13.06 -17.20
CA LYS A 127 10.54 -13.71 -15.87
C LYS A 127 10.54 -12.68 -14.73
N LEU A 128 11.34 -11.63 -14.86
CA LEU A 128 11.43 -10.56 -13.87
C LEU A 128 10.12 -9.77 -13.81
N ILE A 129 9.55 -9.42 -14.97
CA ILE A 129 8.29 -8.67 -15.04
C ILE A 129 7.13 -9.50 -14.44
N LEU A 130 7.00 -10.76 -14.83
CA LEU A 130 5.98 -11.66 -14.27
C LEU A 130 6.17 -11.87 -12.77
N GLY A 131 7.42 -12.03 -12.31
CA GLY A 131 7.72 -12.13 -10.88
C GLY A 131 7.37 -10.87 -10.11
N SER A 132 7.63 -9.69 -10.69
CA SER A 132 7.31 -8.40 -10.06
C SER A 132 5.81 -8.18 -9.89
N TYR A 133 4.95 -8.83 -10.69
CA TYR A 133 3.50 -8.78 -10.51
C TYR A 133 3.04 -9.40 -9.18
N MET A 134 3.82 -10.31 -8.59
CA MET A 134 3.54 -10.82 -7.24
C MET A 134 3.50 -9.71 -6.20
N MET A 135 4.22 -8.59 -6.41
CA MET A 135 4.13 -7.42 -5.53
C MET A 135 2.73 -6.80 -5.55
N VAL A 136 2.10 -6.72 -6.74
CA VAL A 136 0.74 -6.19 -6.90
C VAL A 136 -0.27 -7.11 -6.22
N VAL A 137 -0.13 -8.43 -6.42
CA VAL A 137 -0.97 -9.44 -5.78
C VAL A 137 -0.87 -9.34 -4.25
N GLY A 138 0.35 -9.32 -3.71
CA GLY A 138 0.57 -9.21 -2.27
C GLY A 138 -0.04 -7.95 -1.68
N GLN A 139 0.11 -6.81 -2.35
CA GLN A 139 -0.46 -5.55 -1.87
C GLN A 139 -1.99 -5.50 -1.97
N ALA A 140 -2.58 -6.08 -3.02
CA ALA A 140 -4.02 -6.09 -3.22
C ALA A 140 -4.75 -7.04 -2.26
N LEU A 141 -4.12 -8.16 -1.91
CA LEU A 141 -4.65 -9.13 -0.93
C LEU A 141 -4.67 -8.58 0.50
N LEU A 142 -3.83 -7.59 0.81
CA LEU A 142 -3.84 -6.93 2.12
C LEU A 142 -4.98 -5.90 2.18
N PRO A 143 -6.04 -6.13 2.99
CA PRO A 143 -7.19 -5.24 3.06
C PRO A 143 -6.89 -4.04 3.97
N ILE A 144 -5.89 -3.24 3.62
CA ILE A 144 -5.45 -2.06 4.38
C ILE A 144 -6.62 -1.09 4.60
N TRP A 145 -7.52 -0.98 3.62
CA TRP A 145 -8.75 -0.18 3.71
C TRP A 145 -9.69 -0.65 4.83
N PHE A 146 -9.80 -1.95 5.05
CA PHE A 146 -10.67 -2.54 6.07
C PHE A 146 -10.15 -2.19 7.47
N PHE A 147 -8.84 -2.33 7.67
CA PHE A 147 -8.19 -1.91 8.91
C PHE A 147 -8.31 -0.41 9.17
N LYS A 148 -8.18 0.42 8.13
CA LYS A 148 -8.40 1.87 8.22
C LYS A 148 -9.85 2.21 8.60
N ALA A 149 -10.83 1.52 8.03
CA ALA A 149 -12.25 1.78 8.27
C ALA A 149 -12.71 1.35 9.67
N LEU A 150 -12.17 0.26 10.22
CA LEU A 150 -12.61 -0.29 11.50
C LEU A 150 -12.29 0.63 12.71
N LYS A 151 -11.43 1.64 12.54
CA LYS A 151 -10.96 2.57 13.60
C LYS A 151 -10.56 1.86 14.90
N LYS A 152 -9.95 0.67 14.80
CA LYS A 152 -9.21 0.06 15.91
C LYS A 152 -7.73 0.14 15.57
N CYS A 153 -6.99 0.81 16.43
CA CYS A 153 -5.54 0.80 16.55
C CYS A 153 -4.74 1.69 15.58
N LEU A 154 -4.37 2.85 16.12
CA LEU A 154 -3.04 3.46 15.99
C LEU A 154 -1.88 2.43 16.15
N GLY A 155 -2.13 1.26 16.77
CA GLY A 155 -1.20 0.13 16.90
C GLY A 155 -1.09 -0.81 15.68
N LEU A 156 -1.86 -0.60 14.60
CA LEU A 156 -1.81 -1.40 13.36
C LEU A 156 -0.84 -0.84 12.31
N LEU A 157 0.07 0.06 12.68
CA LEU A 157 1.29 0.28 11.89
C LEU A 157 2.17 -0.98 11.89
N THR A 158 1.99 -1.89 12.85
CA THR A 158 2.78 -3.11 13.07
C THR A 158 2.86 -4.10 11.89
N PRO A 159 1.81 -4.35 11.07
CA PRO A 159 1.94 -5.21 9.89
C PRO A 159 2.67 -4.52 8.73
N ILE A 160 2.54 -3.18 8.61
CA ILE A 160 3.31 -2.38 7.65
C ILE A 160 4.80 -2.37 8.03
N PHE A 161 5.11 -2.37 9.34
CA PHE A 161 6.47 -2.59 9.85
C PHE A 161 7.00 -4.01 9.52
N ALA A 162 6.18 -5.05 9.72
CA ALA A 162 6.59 -6.45 9.51
C ALA A 162 6.85 -6.79 8.03
N GLN A 163 6.07 -6.23 7.11
CA GLN A 163 6.24 -6.47 5.68
C GLN A 163 7.52 -5.81 5.13
N LYS A 164 8.00 -4.72 5.76
CA LYS A 164 9.24 -4.04 5.34
C LYS A 164 10.48 -4.66 5.97
N SER A 165 10.43 -5.11 7.23
CA SER A 165 11.58 -5.80 7.85
C SER A 165 11.96 -7.11 7.14
N LEU A 166 10.98 -7.82 6.56
CA LEU A 166 11.20 -9.08 5.83
C LEU A 166 11.81 -8.88 4.43
N VAL A 167 11.83 -7.65 3.93
CA VAL A 167 12.54 -7.27 2.69
C VAL A 167 13.99 -6.83 3.00
N PHE A 168 14.31 -6.57 4.27
CA PHE A 168 15.64 -6.18 4.75
C PHE A 168 16.37 -7.28 5.56
N ALA A 169 15.80 -8.48 5.66
CA ALA A 169 16.44 -9.68 6.20
C ALA A 169 16.64 -10.70 5.07
#